data_AF-A0A7G9YCN9-F1
#
_entry.id   AF-A0A7G9YCN9-F1
#
_cell.length_a   1.000
_cell.length_b   1.000
_cell.length_c   1.000
_cell.angle_alpha   90.00
_cell.angle_beta   90.00
_cell.angle_gamma   90.00
#
_symmetry.space_group_name_H-M   'P 1'
#
loop_
_entity.id
_entity.type
_entity.pdbx_description
1 polymer ?
#
loop_
_entity_poly.entity_id
_entity_poly.type
_entity_poly.pdbx_seq_one_letter_code
_entity_poly.pdbx_strand_id
1 'polypeptide(L)'
;MPHVMEMLGTSRVTVADGKVVDVGKSRIRWCPLFDKLHGIKEITEDAVRTNMEFRIAELGMFTKARNLDVDVFVNFGASEVMMTGLRTGLIDTTVTACDGAGTVITDNPGLVQGMGAQISGLVETEPIQEIIDGIRERSGTVVDPDAASIDPAVGVCHASELGYRRIAVTVIDPATALLIRRIESELGIKAIIIAAHITALSRSEVQDLLDLVDIVTGCASKHVRDLVNPLAQVGTAIPLFALTQAGKELVIERAKEIETPVLINTMPLPVLPEQKQPAGWEL
;
A
#
# COMPACT_ATOMS: atom_id res chain seq x y z
N MET A 1 -3.83 23.33 1.83
CA MET A 1 -3.44 22.69 3.11
C MET A 1 -2.31 21.72 2.84
N PRO A 2 -1.43 21.42 3.80
CA PRO A 2 -0.32 20.54 3.53
C PRO A 2 -0.79 19.09 3.32
N HIS A 3 -0.18 18.40 2.36
CA HIS A 3 -0.25 16.94 2.26
C HIS A 3 0.83 16.33 3.15
N VAL A 4 0.54 15.19 3.76
CA VAL A 4 1.47 14.48 4.63
C VAL A 4 1.55 13.03 4.21
N MET A 5 2.77 12.56 3.99
CA MET A 5 3.05 11.15 3.74
C MET A 5 4.23 10.68 4.57
N GLU A 6 4.18 9.44 5.02
CA GLU A 6 5.29 8.74 5.62
C GLU A 6 5.99 7.85 4.57
N MET A 7 7.30 7.96 4.49
CA MET A 7 8.12 7.19 3.57
C MET A 7 9.48 6.86 4.18
N LEU A 8 10.26 5.97 3.55
CA LEU A 8 11.66 5.73 3.93
C LEU A 8 11.85 5.58 5.45
N GLY A 9 11.29 4.52 6.03
CA GLY A 9 11.38 4.28 7.47
C GLY A 9 10.48 5.19 8.31
N THR A 10 9.26 5.45 7.86
CA THR A 10 8.26 6.28 8.57
C THR A 10 8.68 7.74 8.77
N SER A 11 9.62 8.22 7.94
CA SER A 11 9.95 9.65 7.86
C SER A 11 8.72 10.39 7.38
N ARG A 12 8.17 11.27 8.23
CA ARG A 12 7.03 12.12 7.88
C ARG A 12 7.49 13.24 6.96
N VAL A 13 6.86 13.37 5.80
CA VAL A 13 7.18 14.39 4.79
C VAL A 13 5.94 15.24 4.57
N THR A 14 6.12 16.55 4.67
CA THR A 14 5.06 17.53 4.44
C THR A 14 5.28 18.22 3.11
N VAL A 15 4.27 18.20 2.25
CA VAL A 15 4.28 18.84 0.93
C VAL A 15 3.21 19.93 0.89
N ALA A 16 3.58 21.13 0.48
CA ALA A 16 2.63 22.23 0.24
C ALA A 16 2.93 22.86 -1.11
N ASP A 17 1.89 23.09 -1.91
CA ASP A 17 1.98 23.68 -3.26
C ASP A 17 3.01 22.97 -4.16
N GLY A 18 3.05 21.64 -4.11
CA GLY A 18 4.00 20.82 -4.87
C GLY A 18 5.46 20.96 -4.44
N LYS A 19 5.73 21.44 -3.22
CA LYS A 19 7.09 21.59 -2.67
C LYS A 19 7.20 20.89 -1.32
N VAL A 20 8.33 20.23 -1.10
CA VAL A 20 8.64 19.63 0.21
C VAL A 20 8.98 20.74 1.19
N VAL A 21 8.14 20.94 2.20
CA VAL A 21 8.32 22.00 3.21
C VAL A 21 8.96 21.48 4.50
N ASP A 22 8.75 20.21 4.83
CA ASP A 22 9.29 19.60 6.06
C ASP A 22 9.58 18.12 5.84
N VAL A 23 10.62 17.62 6.51
CA VAL A 23 11.04 16.22 6.49
C VAL A 23 11.46 15.81 7.90
N GLY A 24 10.78 14.81 8.44
CA GLY A 24 11.12 14.18 9.71
C GLY A 24 12.17 13.09 9.57
N LYS A 25 12.67 12.65 10.73
CA LYS A 25 13.68 11.58 10.82
C LYS A 25 13.09 10.21 10.50
N SER A 26 13.94 9.38 9.92
CA SER A 26 13.64 7.96 9.70
C SER A 26 13.86 7.16 10.97
N ARG A 27 13.03 6.13 11.18
CA ARG A 27 13.23 5.10 12.20
C ARG A 27 14.23 4.03 11.80
N ILE A 28 14.67 4.01 10.54
CA ILE A 28 15.68 3.04 10.04
C ILE A 28 16.75 3.79 9.23
N ARG A 29 18.00 3.34 9.30
CA ARG A 29 19.09 3.94 8.51
C ARG A 29 19.22 3.36 7.11
N TRP A 30 18.72 2.15 6.86
CA TRP A 30 18.88 1.52 5.56
C TRP A 30 17.70 0.62 5.18
N CYS A 31 17.33 0.65 3.89
CA CYS A 31 16.33 -0.22 3.30
C CYS A 31 16.83 -0.81 1.97
N PRO A 32 16.84 -2.14 1.80
CA PRO A 32 17.37 -2.81 0.60
C PRO A 32 16.59 -2.46 -0.68
N LEU A 33 15.30 -2.15 -0.56
CA LEU A 33 14.48 -1.74 -1.72
C LEU A 33 14.90 -0.38 -2.24
N PHE A 34 15.06 0.60 -1.36
CA PHE A 34 15.44 1.97 -1.74
C PHE A 34 16.91 2.07 -2.15
N ASP A 35 17.78 1.25 -1.57
CA ASP A 35 19.14 1.07 -2.08
C ASP A 35 19.10 0.56 -3.53
N LYS A 36 18.37 -0.52 -3.80
CA LYS A 36 18.30 -1.11 -5.14
C LYS A 36 17.68 -0.17 -6.18
N LEU A 37 16.60 0.53 -5.84
CA LEU A 37 15.81 1.33 -6.79
C LEU A 37 16.35 2.75 -6.96
N HIS A 38 16.88 3.36 -5.90
CA HIS A 38 17.28 4.77 -5.90
C HIS A 38 18.72 5.00 -5.43
N GLY A 39 19.49 3.96 -5.12
CA GLY A 39 20.87 4.08 -4.65
C GLY A 39 21.00 4.64 -3.24
N ILE A 40 19.93 4.65 -2.44
CA ILE A 40 19.93 5.23 -1.08
C ILE A 40 20.63 4.26 -0.12
N LYS A 41 21.93 4.51 0.13
CA LYS A 41 22.77 3.73 1.05
C LYS A 41 22.58 4.09 2.52
N GLU A 42 22.14 5.30 2.80
CA GLU A 42 21.79 5.77 4.14
C GLU A 42 20.56 6.70 4.02
N ILE A 43 19.58 6.49 4.87
CA ILE A 43 18.33 7.25 4.89
C ILE A 43 18.53 8.47 5.78
N THR A 44 18.94 9.57 5.16
CA THR A 44 19.02 10.90 5.77
C THR A 44 17.79 11.73 5.40
N GLU A 45 17.53 12.82 6.14
CA GLU A 45 16.46 13.77 5.81
C GLU A 45 16.62 14.33 4.38
N ASP A 46 17.85 14.59 3.92
CA ASP A 46 18.12 15.04 2.54
C ASP A 46 17.80 13.95 1.51
N ALA A 47 18.10 12.68 1.80
CA ALA A 47 17.76 11.57 0.91
C ALA A 47 16.23 11.40 0.80
N VAL A 48 15.53 11.57 1.92
CA VAL A 48 14.05 11.54 1.97
C VAL A 48 13.46 12.70 1.16
N ARG A 49 13.96 13.93 1.38
CA ARG A 49 13.57 15.13 0.62
C ARG A 49 13.75 14.91 -0.87
N THR A 50 14.95 14.47 -1.27
CA THR A 50 15.30 14.23 -2.68
C THR A 50 14.38 13.16 -3.30
N ASN A 51 14.05 12.08 -2.55
CA ASN A 51 13.15 11.05 -3.05
C ASN A 51 11.72 11.57 -3.24
N MET A 52 11.23 12.42 -2.34
CA MET A 52 9.92 13.05 -2.49
C MET A 52 9.91 14.03 -3.66
N GLU A 53 10.91 14.91 -3.78
CA GLU A 53 11.03 15.84 -4.90
C GLU A 53 11.08 15.10 -6.25
N PHE A 54 11.78 13.97 -6.31
CA PHE A 54 11.75 13.07 -7.47
C PHE A 54 10.33 12.57 -7.78
N ARG A 55 9.56 12.07 -6.80
CA ARG A 55 8.18 11.61 -7.03
C ARG A 55 7.24 12.74 -7.44
N ILE A 56 7.43 13.95 -6.91
CA ILE A 56 6.67 15.13 -7.36
C ILE A 56 7.00 15.41 -8.84
N ALA A 57 8.28 15.43 -9.21
CA ALA A 57 8.71 15.73 -10.57
C ALA A 57 8.26 14.66 -11.60
N GLU A 58 8.42 13.38 -11.27
CA GLU A 58 8.17 12.27 -12.21
C GLU A 58 6.72 11.81 -12.23
N LEU A 59 6.02 11.85 -11.09
CA LEU A 59 4.66 11.32 -10.96
C LEU A 59 3.61 12.41 -10.76
N GLY A 60 4.02 13.67 -10.60
CA GLY A 60 3.12 14.77 -10.28
C GLY A 60 2.46 14.64 -8.90
N MET A 61 3.05 13.86 -7.98
CA MET A 61 2.47 13.57 -6.66
C MET A 61 2.16 14.86 -5.90
N PHE A 62 0.96 14.93 -5.32
CA PHE A 62 0.41 16.11 -4.62
C PHE A 62 0.24 17.36 -5.51
N THR A 63 0.07 17.18 -6.83
CA THR A 63 -0.13 18.30 -7.76
C THR A 63 -1.17 17.96 -8.83
N LYS A 64 -1.72 18.99 -9.49
CA LYS A 64 -2.59 18.82 -10.66
C LYS A 64 -1.97 18.07 -11.84
N ALA A 65 -0.65 17.85 -11.84
CA ALA A 65 0.06 17.10 -12.87
C ALA A 65 0.17 15.60 -12.55
N ARG A 66 -0.57 15.10 -11.54
CA ARG A 66 -0.51 13.70 -11.11
C ARG A 66 -0.72 12.74 -12.28
N ASN A 67 0.26 11.87 -12.49
CA ASN A 67 0.15 10.80 -13.47
C ASN A 67 -0.61 9.59 -12.89
N LEU A 68 -1.85 9.39 -13.33
CA LEU A 68 -2.68 8.23 -12.95
C LEU A 68 -2.55 7.04 -13.94
N ASP A 69 -1.67 7.14 -14.92
CA ASP A 69 -1.38 6.09 -15.90
C ASP A 69 0.09 5.67 -15.76
N VAL A 70 0.33 4.82 -14.77
CA VAL A 70 1.68 4.29 -14.49
C VAL A 70 1.67 2.77 -14.63
N ASP A 71 2.77 2.24 -15.15
CA ASP A 71 2.99 0.81 -15.24
C ASP A 71 3.37 0.19 -13.89
N VAL A 72 3.44 -1.14 -13.88
CA VAL A 72 3.92 -1.95 -12.76
C VAL A 72 5.27 -1.42 -12.25
N PHE A 73 5.34 -1.11 -10.96
CA PHE A 73 6.56 -0.60 -10.35
C PHE A 73 7.43 -1.71 -9.77
N VAL A 74 6.80 -2.69 -9.11
CA VAL A 74 7.49 -3.85 -8.54
C VAL A 74 6.78 -5.15 -8.91
N ASN A 75 7.53 -6.26 -8.96
CA ASN A 75 6.94 -7.56 -9.26
C ASN A 75 5.83 -7.95 -8.27
N PHE A 76 6.03 -7.66 -6.98
CA PHE A 76 5.09 -7.96 -5.90
C PHE A 76 4.95 -6.74 -4.99
N GLY A 77 3.84 -6.02 -5.15
CA GLY A 77 3.36 -4.99 -4.24
C GLY A 77 1.84 -5.08 -4.07
N ALA A 78 1.29 -4.32 -3.13
CA ALA A 78 -0.14 -4.39 -2.82
C ALA A 78 -1.00 -4.01 -4.04
N SER A 79 -0.66 -2.90 -4.69
CA SER A 79 -1.35 -2.45 -5.91
C SER A 79 -1.21 -3.46 -7.03
N GLU A 80 -0.04 -4.08 -7.23
CA GLU A 80 0.15 -5.08 -8.29
C GLU A 80 -0.67 -6.34 -8.06
N VAL A 81 -0.75 -6.81 -6.81
CA VAL A 81 -1.60 -7.95 -6.44
C VAL A 81 -3.08 -7.62 -6.67
N MET A 82 -3.52 -6.42 -6.29
CA MET A 82 -4.90 -5.97 -6.55
C MET A 82 -5.19 -5.83 -8.06
N MET A 83 -4.26 -5.24 -8.83
CA MET A 83 -4.38 -5.11 -10.28
C MET A 83 -4.57 -6.48 -10.96
N THR A 84 -3.72 -7.47 -10.62
CA THR A 84 -3.88 -8.84 -11.17
C THR A 84 -5.20 -9.46 -10.70
N GLY A 85 -5.58 -9.26 -9.43
CA GLY A 85 -6.85 -9.73 -8.89
C GLY A 85 -8.07 -9.22 -9.67
N LEU A 86 -8.08 -7.94 -10.05
CA LEU A 86 -9.12 -7.34 -10.89
C LEU A 86 -9.12 -7.94 -12.30
N ARG A 87 -7.94 -8.01 -12.95
CA ARG A 87 -7.80 -8.56 -14.32
C ARG A 87 -8.28 -10.00 -14.45
N THR A 88 -8.10 -10.78 -13.39
CA THR A 88 -8.46 -12.20 -13.33
C THR A 88 -9.84 -12.46 -12.74
N GLY A 89 -10.53 -11.42 -12.26
CA GLY A 89 -11.85 -11.52 -11.65
C GLY A 89 -11.86 -12.25 -10.30
N LEU A 90 -10.73 -12.30 -9.60
CA LEU A 90 -10.63 -12.79 -8.21
C LEU A 90 -11.22 -11.77 -7.22
N ILE A 91 -11.12 -10.48 -7.56
CA ILE A 91 -11.80 -9.37 -6.89
C ILE A 91 -12.58 -8.54 -7.90
N ASP A 92 -13.62 -7.86 -7.43
CA ASP A 92 -14.50 -7.04 -8.25
C ASP A 92 -14.07 -5.56 -8.26
N THR A 93 -13.54 -5.06 -7.14
CA THR A 93 -13.10 -3.67 -6.98
C THR A 93 -12.02 -3.56 -5.91
N THR A 94 -11.42 -2.39 -5.81
CA THR A 94 -10.46 -2.01 -4.78
C THR A 94 -10.92 -0.79 -4.01
N VAL A 95 -10.48 -0.67 -2.76
CA VAL A 95 -10.60 0.52 -1.91
C VAL A 95 -9.20 0.91 -1.46
N THR A 96 -8.67 1.98 -2.02
CA THR A 96 -7.26 2.41 -1.81
C THR A 96 -7.15 3.91 -1.65
N ALA A 97 -6.10 4.37 -0.99
CA ALA A 97 -5.81 5.79 -0.87
C ALA A 97 -5.16 6.36 -2.14
N CYS A 98 -5.48 7.60 -2.50
CA CYS A 98 -4.83 8.38 -3.55
C CYS A 98 -4.51 9.78 -3.03
N ASP A 99 -3.29 10.26 -3.28
CA ASP A 99 -2.94 11.64 -3.00
C ASP A 99 -3.83 12.60 -3.81
N GLY A 100 -4.35 13.65 -3.17
CA GLY A 100 -5.27 14.58 -3.81
C GLY A 100 -6.74 14.14 -3.85
N ALA A 101 -7.07 12.92 -3.41
CA ALA A 101 -8.43 12.38 -3.49
C ALA A 101 -8.87 11.54 -2.28
N GLY A 102 -7.97 11.13 -1.39
CA GLY A 102 -8.35 10.35 -0.21
C GLY A 102 -8.68 8.90 -0.55
N THR A 103 -9.77 8.35 0.02
CA THR A 103 -10.25 7.01 -0.36
C THR A 103 -10.88 7.00 -1.74
N VAL A 104 -10.42 6.07 -2.58
CA VAL A 104 -10.92 5.84 -3.93
C VAL A 104 -11.36 4.39 -4.09
N ILE A 105 -12.51 4.20 -4.74
CA ILE A 105 -13.04 2.90 -5.16
C ILE A 105 -12.84 2.76 -6.67
N THR A 106 -12.26 1.66 -7.13
CA THR A 106 -12.19 1.40 -8.58
C THR A 106 -12.01 -0.08 -8.90
N ASP A 107 -12.63 -0.49 -10.01
CA ASP A 107 -12.44 -1.78 -10.67
C ASP A 107 -11.48 -1.70 -11.87
N ASN A 108 -10.92 -0.51 -12.15
CA ASN A 108 -9.96 -0.30 -13.24
C ASN A 108 -8.54 -0.68 -12.78
N PRO A 109 -7.94 -1.77 -13.29
CA PRO A 109 -6.62 -2.23 -12.85
C PRO A 109 -5.51 -1.21 -13.12
N GLY A 110 -5.63 -0.43 -14.21
CA GLY A 110 -4.66 0.61 -14.56
C GLY A 110 -4.70 1.76 -13.56
N LEU A 111 -5.89 2.20 -13.14
CA LEU A 111 -6.04 3.26 -12.15
C LEU A 111 -5.51 2.82 -10.76
N VAL A 112 -5.69 1.56 -10.37
CA VAL A 112 -5.09 1.02 -9.13
C VAL A 112 -3.57 1.16 -9.14
N GLN A 113 -2.93 0.91 -10.28
CA GLN A 113 -1.50 1.20 -10.43
C GLN A 113 -1.23 2.70 -10.40
N GLY A 114 -1.99 3.49 -11.17
CA GLY A 114 -1.92 4.95 -11.19
C GLY A 114 -1.80 5.61 -9.83
N MET A 115 -2.68 5.20 -8.92
CA MET A 115 -2.76 5.71 -7.56
C MET A 115 -1.72 5.07 -6.64
N GLY A 116 -1.58 3.75 -6.71
CA GLY A 116 -0.84 2.97 -5.71
C GLY A 116 0.64 2.76 -6.01
N ALA A 117 1.07 2.84 -7.28
CA ALA A 117 2.45 2.66 -7.64
C ALA A 117 3.29 3.78 -7.03
N GLN A 118 4.30 3.40 -6.25
CA GLN A 118 5.17 4.32 -5.51
C GLN A 118 4.46 5.21 -4.47
N ILE A 119 3.19 4.97 -4.13
CA ILE A 119 2.60 5.57 -2.93
C ILE A 119 3.20 4.90 -1.69
N SER A 120 3.36 5.66 -0.61
CA SER A 120 3.79 5.14 0.69
C SER A 120 2.67 5.37 1.71
N GLY A 121 2.99 5.62 2.98
CA GLY A 121 1.97 5.85 4.01
C GLY A 121 1.33 7.22 3.88
N LEU A 122 0.30 7.37 3.05
CA LEU A 122 -0.44 8.63 2.97
C LEU A 122 -1.18 8.87 4.30
N VAL A 123 -0.81 9.94 5.00
CA VAL A 123 -1.37 10.29 6.32
C VAL A 123 -2.48 11.31 6.16
N GLU A 124 -2.24 12.33 5.35
CA GLU A 124 -3.16 13.45 5.15
C GLU A 124 -3.02 13.95 3.72
N THR A 125 -4.14 14.37 3.14
CA THR A 125 -4.18 14.93 1.80
C THR A 125 -5.36 15.88 1.69
N GLU A 126 -5.35 16.75 0.69
CA GLU A 126 -6.48 17.63 0.40
C GLU A 126 -6.98 17.41 -1.03
N PRO A 127 -8.23 17.79 -1.35
CA PRO A 127 -8.77 17.67 -2.69
C PRO A 127 -7.93 18.44 -3.71
N ILE A 128 -7.54 17.75 -4.78
CA ILE A 128 -7.00 18.37 -6.00
C ILE A 128 -7.97 18.02 -7.13
N GLN A 129 -8.67 19.04 -7.63
CA GLN A 129 -9.78 18.86 -8.56
C GLN A 129 -9.37 18.08 -9.81
N GLU A 130 -8.20 18.39 -10.39
CA GLU A 130 -7.69 17.68 -11.57
C GLU A 130 -7.42 16.19 -11.31
N ILE A 131 -7.03 15.83 -10.09
CA ILE A 131 -6.82 14.42 -9.72
C ILE A 131 -8.17 13.72 -9.57
N ILE A 132 -9.13 14.35 -8.88
CA ILE A 132 -10.48 13.82 -8.69
C ILE A 132 -11.18 13.60 -10.03
N ASP A 133 -11.08 14.56 -10.95
CA ASP A 133 -11.66 14.43 -12.28
C ASP A 133 -10.93 13.37 -13.11
N GLY A 134 -9.60 13.30 -13.03
CA GLY A 134 -8.82 12.24 -13.67
C GLY A 134 -9.15 10.83 -13.16
N ILE A 135 -9.49 10.69 -11.87
CA ILE A 135 -9.99 9.44 -11.28
C ILE A 135 -11.36 9.08 -11.87
N ARG A 136 -12.30 10.04 -11.94
CA ARG A 136 -13.65 9.82 -12.49
C ARG A 136 -13.62 9.44 -13.97
N GLU A 137 -12.77 10.09 -14.76
CA GLU A 137 -12.55 9.78 -16.18
C GLU A 137 -12.05 8.35 -16.40
N ARG A 138 -11.37 7.77 -15.40
CA ARG A 138 -10.86 6.39 -15.39
C ARG A 138 -11.80 5.42 -14.68
N SER A 139 -13.08 5.79 -14.51
CA SER A 139 -14.11 5.01 -13.83
C SER A 139 -13.82 4.73 -12.35
N GLY A 140 -13.07 5.62 -11.68
CA GLY A 140 -12.91 5.61 -10.23
C GLY A 140 -13.97 6.45 -9.52
N THR A 141 -14.33 6.06 -8.31
CA THR A 141 -15.22 6.81 -7.42
C THR A 141 -14.43 7.33 -6.23
N VAL A 142 -14.36 8.66 -6.08
CA VAL A 142 -13.78 9.31 -4.90
C VAL A 142 -14.84 9.35 -3.81
N VAL A 143 -14.53 8.79 -2.63
CA VAL A 143 -15.51 8.62 -1.54
C VAL A 143 -15.91 9.96 -0.92
N ASP A 144 -14.95 10.84 -0.71
CA ASP A 144 -15.14 12.17 -0.12
C ASP A 144 -14.40 13.20 -0.98
N PRO A 145 -14.99 13.67 -2.09
CA PRO A 145 -14.33 14.58 -3.01
C PRO A 145 -14.12 15.99 -2.44
N ASP A 146 -14.83 16.36 -1.37
CA ASP A 146 -14.78 17.70 -0.79
C ASP A 146 -13.70 17.83 0.29
N ALA A 147 -13.36 16.74 0.99
CA ALA A 147 -12.31 16.75 2.01
C ALA A 147 -11.13 15.80 1.71
N ALA A 148 -11.24 14.92 0.72
CA ALA A 148 -10.25 13.90 0.40
C ALA A 148 -9.90 13.02 1.62
N SER A 149 -10.91 12.68 2.42
CA SER A 149 -10.76 11.86 3.62
C SER A 149 -10.25 10.45 3.29
N ILE A 150 -9.31 9.95 4.10
CA ILE A 150 -8.78 8.59 4.02
C ILE A 150 -9.47 7.73 5.08
N ASP A 151 -10.56 7.10 4.66
CA ASP A 151 -11.33 6.14 5.45
C ASP A 151 -11.58 4.86 4.62
N PRO A 152 -10.79 3.79 4.83
CA PRO A 152 -10.97 2.53 4.12
C PRO A 152 -12.29 1.82 4.48
N ALA A 153 -12.79 1.98 5.71
CA ALA A 153 -14.01 1.30 6.15
C ALA A 153 -15.25 1.90 5.48
N VAL A 154 -15.35 3.24 5.43
CA VAL A 154 -16.39 3.95 4.66
C VAL A 154 -16.29 3.60 3.18
N GLY A 155 -15.08 3.50 2.63
CA GLY A 155 -14.87 3.07 1.25
C GLY A 155 -15.40 1.66 0.96
N VAL A 156 -15.23 0.71 1.88
CA VAL A 156 -15.78 -0.66 1.75
C VAL A 156 -17.31 -0.65 1.78
N CYS A 157 -17.93 0.12 2.69
CA CYS A 157 -19.38 0.28 2.74
C CYS A 157 -19.91 0.83 1.40
N HIS A 158 -19.33 1.92 0.92
CA HIS A 158 -19.75 2.55 -0.33
C HIS A 158 -19.49 1.63 -1.54
N ALA A 159 -18.39 0.88 -1.57
CA ALA A 159 -18.15 -0.11 -2.62
C ALA A 159 -19.25 -1.21 -2.63
N SER A 160 -19.73 -1.63 -1.46
CA SER A 160 -20.85 -2.57 -1.37
C SER A 160 -22.17 -1.96 -1.85
N GLU A 161 -22.42 -0.67 -1.60
CA GLU A 161 -23.61 0.05 -2.08
C GLU A 161 -23.62 0.18 -3.62
N LEU A 162 -22.43 0.32 -4.22
CA LEU A 162 -22.24 0.28 -5.67
C LEU A 162 -22.41 -1.13 -6.27
N GLY A 163 -22.62 -2.15 -5.43
CA GLY A 163 -22.95 -3.51 -5.83
C GLY A 163 -21.77 -4.47 -5.89
N TYR A 164 -20.55 -4.03 -5.57
CA TYR A 164 -19.37 -4.90 -5.52
C TYR A 164 -19.44 -5.88 -4.35
N ARG A 165 -18.95 -7.11 -4.55
CA ARG A 165 -19.06 -8.19 -3.53
C ARG A 165 -17.72 -8.72 -3.07
N ARG A 166 -16.68 -8.71 -3.91
CA ARG A 166 -15.31 -9.11 -3.57
C ARG A 166 -14.42 -7.88 -3.63
N ILE A 167 -14.14 -7.29 -2.48
CA ILE A 167 -13.50 -5.99 -2.37
C ILE A 167 -12.10 -6.18 -1.76
N ALA A 168 -11.06 -5.76 -2.48
CA ALA A 168 -9.73 -5.64 -1.87
C ALA A 168 -9.55 -4.26 -1.25
N VAL A 169 -8.99 -4.18 -0.05
CA VAL A 169 -8.84 -2.93 0.68
C VAL A 169 -7.49 -2.88 1.39
N THR A 170 -6.85 -1.71 1.35
CA THR A 170 -5.60 -1.48 2.10
C THR A 170 -5.87 -0.84 3.45
N VAL A 171 -5.19 -1.32 4.49
CA VAL A 171 -5.27 -0.79 5.86
C VAL A 171 -3.89 -0.58 6.46
N ILE A 172 -3.80 0.28 7.48
CA ILE A 172 -2.54 0.62 8.17
C ILE A 172 -2.56 0.28 9.67
N ASP A 173 -3.68 -0.18 10.21
CA ASP A 173 -3.86 -0.41 11.64
C ASP A 173 -4.92 -1.51 11.92
N PRO A 174 -4.87 -2.17 13.10
CA PRO A 174 -5.80 -3.24 13.45
C PRO A 174 -7.23 -2.76 13.70
N ALA A 175 -7.45 -1.53 14.13
CA ALA A 175 -8.80 -1.03 14.43
C ALA A 175 -9.63 -0.90 13.15
N THR A 176 -9.04 -0.35 12.09
CA THR A 176 -9.64 -0.27 10.76
C THR A 176 -9.89 -1.66 10.19
N ALA A 177 -8.93 -2.58 10.31
CA ALA A 177 -9.09 -3.97 9.84
C ALA A 177 -10.26 -4.68 10.55
N LEU A 178 -10.38 -4.51 11.86
CA LEU A 178 -11.47 -5.08 12.66
C LEU A 178 -12.82 -4.51 12.25
N LEU A 179 -12.90 -3.20 12.00
CA LEU A 179 -14.11 -2.55 11.52
C LEU A 179 -14.54 -3.11 10.17
N ILE A 180 -13.60 -3.28 9.23
CA ILE A 180 -13.88 -3.88 7.91
C ILE A 180 -14.37 -5.33 8.04
N ARG A 181 -13.83 -6.14 8.97
CA ARG A 181 -14.35 -7.50 9.22
C ARG A 181 -15.78 -7.52 9.74
N ARG A 182 -16.18 -6.52 10.53
CA ARG A 182 -17.59 -6.36 10.95
C ARG A 182 -18.48 -6.01 9.76
N ILE A 183 -18.07 -5.03 8.96
CA ILE A 183 -18.76 -4.63 7.72
C ILE A 183 -18.89 -5.82 6.76
N GLU A 184 -17.83 -6.62 6.58
CA GLU A 184 -17.83 -7.83 5.76
C GLU A 184 -18.96 -8.78 6.16
N SER A 185 -19.09 -9.04 7.47
CA SER A 185 -20.13 -9.91 8.03
C SER A 185 -21.53 -9.32 7.91
N GLU A 186 -21.69 -8.02 8.19
CA GLU A 186 -22.98 -7.33 8.18
C GLU A 186 -23.57 -7.20 6.77
N LEU A 187 -22.73 -6.90 5.78
CA LEU A 187 -23.14 -6.67 4.39
C LEU A 187 -23.12 -7.96 3.54
N GLY A 188 -22.58 -9.06 4.08
CA GLY A 188 -22.47 -10.34 3.35
C GLY A 188 -21.59 -10.22 2.10
N ILE A 189 -20.53 -9.43 2.19
CA ILE A 189 -19.51 -9.29 1.14
C ILE A 189 -18.27 -10.11 1.51
N LYS A 190 -17.30 -10.17 0.61
CA LYS A 190 -15.96 -10.69 0.86
C LYS A 190 -14.97 -9.54 0.82
N ALA A 191 -14.32 -9.26 1.94
CA ALA A 191 -13.24 -8.28 2.03
C ALA A 191 -11.89 -9.03 2.03
N ILE A 192 -11.00 -8.63 1.13
CA ILE A 192 -9.59 -9.03 1.14
C ILE A 192 -8.79 -7.87 1.70
N ILE A 193 -8.31 -8.01 2.93
CA ILE A 193 -7.64 -6.94 3.64
C ILE A 193 -6.12 -7.08 3.47
N ILE A 194 -5.49 -6.04 2.92
CA ILE A 194 -4.05 -5.95 2.70
C ILE A 194 -3.46 -4.90 3.65
N ALA A 195 -2.67 -5.34 4.63
CA ALA A 195 -1.97 -4.43 5.53
C ALA A 195 -0.64 -3.95 4.93
N ALA A 196 -0.49 -2.64 4.82
CA ALA A 196 0.72 -1.97 4.34
C ALA A 196 1.10 -0.80 5.25
N HIS A 197 2.34 -0.32 5.12
CA HIS A 197 2.85 0.83 5.90
C HIS A 197 2.85 0.65 7.44
N ILE A 198 2.83 -0.58 7.93
CA ILE A 198 2.72 -0.92 9.36
C ILE A 198 4.04 -0.97 10.13
N THR A 199 5.06 -0.22 9.69
CA THR A 199 6.40 -0.26 10.30
C THR A 199 6.39 0.25 11.74
N ALA A 200 5.56 1.26 12.02
CA ALA A 200 5.52 1.92 13.32
C ALA A 200 4.64 1.21 14.38
N LEU A 201 3.88 0.19 13.99
CA LEU A 201 2.98 -0.53 14.90
C LEU A 201 3.78 -1.28 15.98
N SER A 202 3.26 -1.26 17.20
CA SER A 202 3.78 -2.05 18.30
C SER A 202 3.57 -3.55 18.08
N ARG A 203 4.26 -4.37 18.88
CA ARG A 203 4.13 -5.83 18.81
C ARG A 203 2.69 -6.31 19.07
N SER A 204 1.97 -5.71 20.01
CA SER A 204 0.57 -6.05 20.29
C SER A 204 -0.35 -5.68 19.14
N GLU A 205 -0.19 -4.48 18.57
CA GLU A 205 -0.98 -4.05 17.40
C GLU A 205 -0.74 -4.95 16.20
N VAL A 206 0.50 -5.39 15.98
CA VAL A 206 0.81 -6.36 14.93
C VAL A 206 0.16 -7.71 15.20
N GLN A 207 0.18 -8.20 16.44
CA GLN A 207 -0.48 -9.46 16.78
C GLN A 207 -1.98 -9.41 16.48
N ASP A 208 -2.66 -8.34 16.89
CA ASP A 208 -4.08 -8.13 16.62
C ASP A 208 -4.35 -8.02 15.11
N LEU A 209 -3.47 -7.34 14.37
CA LEU A 209 -3.61 -7.15 12.93
C LEU A 209 -3.46 -8.45 12.14
N LEU A 210 -2.49 -9.32 12.48
CA LEU A 210 -2.20 -10.53 11.73
C LEU A 210 -3.39 -11.51 11.67
N ASP A 211 -4.22 -11.53 12.70
CA ASP A 211 -5.44 -12.37 12.74
C ASP A 211 -6.59 -11.80 11.89
N LEU A 212 -6.49 -10.54 11.46
CA LEU A 212 -7.54 -9.82 10.76
C LEU A 212 -7.29 -9.69 9.26
N VAL A 213 -6.06 -9.86 8.77
CA VAL A 213 -5.68 -9.53 7.38
C VAL A 213 -5.40 -10.76 6.51
N ASP A 214 -5.60 -10.61 5.21
CA ASP A 214 -5.35 -11.67 4.23
C ASP A 214 -3.92 -11.63 3.69
N ILE A 215 -3.38 -10.43 3.52
CA ILE A 215 -2.02 -10.18 3.08
C ILE A 215 -1.41 -9.09 3.96
N VAL A 216 -0.14 -9.24 4.32
CA VAL A 216 0.61 -8.22 5.06
C VAL A 216 1.97 -7.97 4.44
N THR A 217 2.39 -6.71 4.38
CA THR A 217 3.75 -6.35 3.97
C THR A 217 4.72 -6.47 5.15
N GLY A 218 5.85 -7.15 4.97
CA GLY A 218 6.89 -7.25 6.00
C GLY A 218 7.71 -5.96 6.17
N CYS A 219 7.82 -5.14 5.11
CA CYS A 219 8.45 -3.81 5.06
C CYS A 219 9.58 -3.60 6.08
N ALA A 220 9.66 -2.48 6.76
CA ALA A 220 10.59 -2.33 7.85
C ALA A 220 10.02 -2.81 9.17
N SER A 221 8.89 -3.53 9.26
CA SER A 221 8.35 -3.92 10.57
C SER A 221 9.08 -5.14 11.15
N LYS A 222 9.83 -4.96 12.25
CA LYS A 222 10.46 -6.07 12.97
C LYS A 222 9.41 -7.02 13.54
N HIS A 223 8.34 -6.46 14.11
CA HIS A 223 7.31 -7.25 14.77
C HIS A 223 6.55 -8.16 13.79
N VAL A 224 6.23 -7.67 12.59
CA VAL A 224 5.60 -8.51 11.55
C VAL A 224 6.54 -9.65 11.16
N ARG A 225 7.81 -9.33 10.91
CA ARG A 225 8.82 -10.31 10.50
C ARG A 225 9.05 -11.41 11.54
N ASP A 226 8.92 -11.09 12.82
CA ASP A 226 9.07 -12.05 13.93
C ASP A 226 7.82 -12.91 14.17
N LEU A 227 6.62 -12.34 13.97
CA LEU A 227 5.35 -12.95 14.39
C LEU A 227 4.60 -13.68 13.26
N VAL A 228 4.87 -13.33 12.00
CA VAL A 228 4.10 -13.85 10.87
C VAL A 228 4.30 -15.35 10.65
N ASN A 229 3.20 -16.05 10.36
CA ASN A 229 3.20 -17.46 9.97
C ASN A 229 2.42 -17.64 8.65
N PRO A 230 3.06 -17.35 7.50
CA PRO A 230 2.34 -17.20 6.23
C PRO A 230 2.13 -18.52 5.48
N LEU A 231 1.02 -18.60 4.73
CA LEU A 231 0.72 -19.70 3.81
C LEU A 231 1.48 -19.60 2.48
N ALA A 232 1.89 -18.38 2.12
CA ALA A 232 2.79 -18.08 1.02
C ALA A 232 3.55 -16.78 1.31
N GLN A 233 4.77 -16.70 0.81
CA GLN A 233 5.62 -15.51 0.87
C GLN A 233 6.15 -15.23 -0.53
N VAL A 234 6.14 -13.96 -0.92
CA VAL A 234 6.84 -13.48 -2.12
C VAL A 234 7.80 -12.38 -1.75
N GLY A 235 9.00 -12.42 -2.32
CA GLY A 235 10.11 -11.53 -1.94
C GLY A 235 10.81 -11.96 -0.64
N THR A 236 12.06 -11.55 -0.48
CA THR A 236 12.88 -11.83 0.72
C THR A 236 13.41 -10.56 1.39
N ALA A 237 13.53 -9.47 0.62
CA ALA A 237 13.95 -8.18 1.11
C ALA A 237 12.77 -7.40 1.69
N ILE A 238 11.76 -7.08 0.87
CA ILE A 238 10.48 -6.48 1.28
C ILE A 238 9.37 -7.47 0.90
N PRO A 239 9.04 -8.42 1.78
CA PRO A 239 8.13 -9.50 1.43
C PRO A 239 6.66 -9.08 1.54
N LEU A 240 5.81 -9.71 0.71
CA LEU A 240 4.39 -9.86 0.99
C LEU A 240 4.15 -11.25 1.57
N PHE A 241 3.37 -11.31 2.63
CA PHE A 241 3.00 -12.52 3.33
C PHE A 241 1.49 -12.74 3.18
N ALA A 242 1.09 -13.84 2.55
CA ALA A 242 -0.30 -14.26 2.49
C ALA A 242 -0.64 -15.10 3.72
N LEU A 243 -1.65 -14.69 4.49
CA LEU A 243 -2.04 -15.32 5.76
C LEU A 243 -3.29 -16.20 5.61
N THR A 244 -4.12 -15.91 4.62
CA THR A 244 -5.33 -16.68 4.30
C THR A 244 -5.24 -17.32 2.91
N GLN A 245 -6.13 -18.27 2.61
CA GLN A 245 -6.17 -18.90 1.28
C GLN A 245 -6.50 -17.86 0.19
N ALA A 246 -7.43 -16.94 0.45
CA ALA A 246 -7.76 -15.86 -0.49
C ALA A 246 -6.54 -14.96 -0.77
N GLY A 247 -5.78 -14.59 0.28
CA GLY A 247 -4.53 -13.86 0.12
C GLY A 247 -3.49 -14.64 -0.69
N LYS A 248 -3.40 -15.95 -0.46
CA LYS A 248 -2.46 -16.83 -1.18
C LYS A 248 -2.82 -16.97 -2.66
N GLU A 249 -4.10 -17.11 -2.97
CA GLU A 249 -4.60 -17.16 -4.35
C GLU A 249 -4.19 -15.91 -5.12
N LEU A 250 -4.45 -14.71 -4.57
CA LEU A 250 -4.06 -13.45 -5.20
C LEU A 250 -2.54 -13.31 -5.42
N VAL A 251 -1.74 -13.66 -4.42
CA VAL A 251 -0.27 -13.58 -4.52
C VAL A 251 0.28 -14.55 -5.56
N ILE A 252 -0.27 -15.78 -5.63
CA ILE A 252 0.13 -16.77 -6.65
C ILE A 252 -0.38 -16.37 -8.04
N GLU A 253 -1.57 -15.78 -8.14
CA GLU A 253 -2.09 -15.27 -9.40
C GLU A 253 -1.17 -14.19 -9.96
N ARG A 254 -0.71 -13.27 -9.10
CA ARG A 254 0.30 -12.27 -9.48
C ARG A 254 1.58 -12.91 -10.02
N ALA A 255 2.01 -14.03 -9.46
CA ALA A 255 3.21 -14.72 -9.93
C ALA A 255 3.10 -15.23 -11.38
N LYS A 256 1.89 -15.51 -11.88
CA LYS A 256 1.67 -15.95 -13.27
C LYS A 256 1.86 -14.82 -14.29
N GLU A 257 1.63 -13.56 -13.89
CA GLU A 257 1.81 -12.40 -14.76
C GLU A 257 3.26 -11.88 -14.79
N ILE A 258 4.15 -12.40 -13.95
CA ILE A 258 5.55 -11.97 -13.91
C ILE A 258 6.34 -12.69 -15.02
N GLU A 259 6.92 -11.91 -15.93
CA GLU A 259 7.68 -12.45 -17.07
C GLU A 259 9.04 -13.03 -16.68
N THR A 260 9.67 -12.50 -15.63
CA THR A 260 10.95 -13.04 -15.15
C THR A 260 10.73 -14.41 -14.49
N PRO A 261 11.61 -15.40 -14.69
CA PRO A 261 11.44 -16.74 -14.12
C PRO A 261 11.19 -16.74 -12.60
N VAL A 262 10.20 -17.52 -12.16
CA VAL A 262 9.82 -17.67 -10.75
C VAL A 262 10.12 -19.09 -10.27
N LEU A 263 10.80 -19.20 -9.12
CA LEU A 263 10.98 -20.47 -8.40
C LEU A 263 9.86 -20.63 -7.36
N ILE A 264 9.10 -21.72 -7.45
CA ILE A 264 8.08 -22.08 -6.46
C ILE A 264 8.52 -23.38 -5.77
N ASN A 265 8.69 -23.32 -4.45
CA ASN A 265 9.08 -24.46 -3.62
C ASN A 265 8.35 -24.40 -2.27
N THR A 266 8.17 -25.54 -1.61
CA THR A 266 7.63 -25.63 -0.25
C THR A 266 8.75 -25.69 0.78
N MET A 267 8.63 -24.90 1.86
CA MET A 267 9.57 -24.90 2.99
C MET A 267 8.94 -24.20 4.20
N PRO A 268 9.53 -24.31 5.40
CA PRO A 268 9.15 -23.43 6.52
C PRO A 268 9.31 -21.96 6.13
N LEU A 269 8.28 -21.16 6.43
CA LEU A 269 8.24 -19.72 6.21
C LEU A 269 8.14 -18.99 7.56
N PRO A 270 8.59 -17.72 7.67
CA PRO A 270 9.12 -16.87 6.60
C PRO A 270 10.62 -17.09 6.32
N VAL A 271 11.06 -16.80 5.08
CA VAL A 271 12.47 -16.78 4.66
C VAL A 271 12.97 -15.34 4.62
N LEU A 272 13.75 -14.96 5.63
CA LEU A 272 14.22 -13.60 5.83
C LEU A 272 15.75 -13.56 6.00
N PRO A 273 16.53 -13.56 4.91
CA PRO A 273 17.99 -13.50 4.99
C PRO A 273 18.42 -12.18 5.64
N GLU A 274 19.28 -12.25 6.66
CA GLU A 274 19.71 -11.11 7.49
C GLU A 274 20.28 -9.96 6.66
N GLN A 275 21.13 -10.26 5.68
CA GLN A 275 21.76 -9.29 4.77
C GLN A 275 20.77 -8.59 3.82
N LYS A 276 19.51 -9.05 3.77
CA LYS A 276 18.44 -8.43 2.98
C LYS A 276 17.39 -7.76 3.86
N GLN A 277 17.61 -7.62 5.17
CA GLN A 277 16.67 -6.98 6.07
C GLN A 277 16.96 -5.47 6.19
N PRO A 278 15.93 -4.61 6.32
CA PRO A 278 16.15 -3.22 6.73
C PRO A 278 16.94 -3.13 8.05
N ALA A 279 17.79 -2.12 8.18
CA ALA A 279 18.76 -2.04 9.27
C ALA A 279 18.88 -0.64 9.89
N GLY A 280 19.52 -0.59 11.05
CA GLY A 280 19.80 0.65 11.79
C GLY A 280 18.54 1.28 12.38
N TRP A 281 17.78 0.50 13.15
CA TRP A 281 16.61 1.01 13.85
C TRP A 281 17.01 2.07 14.88
N GLU A 282 16.36 3.23 14.82
CA GLU A 282 16.45 4.27 15.83
C GLU A 282 15.19 4.20 16.71
N LEU A 283 15.41 4.07 18.03
CA LEU A 283 14.35 4.02 19.05
C LEU A 283 13.82 5.42 19.36
#